data_AF-A0A4U1G655-F1
#
_entry.id   AF-A0A4U1G655-F1
#
_cell.length_a   1.000
_cell.length_b   1.000
_cell.length_c   1.000
_cell.angle_alpha   90.00
_cell.angle_beta   90.00
_cell.angle_gamma   90.00
#
_symmetry.space_group_name_H-M   'P 1'
#
loop_
_entity.id
_entity.type
_entity.pdbx_description
1 polymer ?
#
loop_
_entity_poly.entity_id
_entity_poly.type
_entity_poly.pdbx_seq_one_letter_code
_entity_poly.pdbx_strand_id
1 'polypeptide(L)'
;MYKYKINEYLYGLNVIEYSAARKIIPQELEISLNTFHNYRNIKVDAVTDIPYAMVRKMEILFKMKRGGLENSVIKGSDLKSLIYKKKKN
;
A
#
# COMPACT_ATOMS: atom_id res chain seq x y z
N MET A 1 -12.30 -2.88 -6.55
CA MET A 1 -10.98 -2.21 -6.52
C MET A 1 -10.25 -2.63 -5.24
N TYR A 2 -8.95 -2.88 -5.31
CA TYR A 2 -8.13 -3.20 -4.13
C TYR A 2 -7.64 -1.93 -3.46
N LYS A 3 -7.40 -1.97 -2.15
CA LYS A 3 -6.93 -0.84 -1.35
C LYS A 3 -5.51 -0.40 -1.72
N TYR A 4 -4.70 -1.34 -2.23
CA TYR A 4 -3.32 -1.12 -2.63
C TYR A 4 -3.06 -1.58 -4.07
N LYS A 5 -2.11 -0.93 -4.74
CA LYS A 5 -1.69 -1.16 -6.12
C LYS A 5 -0.76 -2.37 -6.29
N ILE A 6 -0.73 -3.28 -5.33
CA ILE A 6 0.16 -4.46 -5.36
C ILE A 6 -0.16 -5.32 -6.58
N ASN A 7 -1.44 -5.58 -6.85
CA ASN A 7 -1.86 -6.32 -8.03
C ASN A 7 -1.51 -5.60 -9.33
N GLU A 8 -1.73 -4.29 -9.40
CA GLU A 8 -1.42 -3.47 -10.57
C GLU A 8 0.07 -3.52 -10.92
N TYR A 9 0.95 -3.41 -9.91
CA TYR A 9 2.38 -3.58 -10.09
C TYR A 9 2.72 -4.97 -10.63
N LEU A 10 2.19 -6.02 -10.00
CA LEU A 10 2.48 -7.40 -10.38
C LEU A 10 1.98 -7.74 -11.79
N TYR A 11 0.84 -7.19 -12.23
CA TYR A 11 0.33 -7.42 -13.59
C TYR A 11 1.18 -6.76 -14.68
N GLY A 12 2.04 -5.80 -14.32
CA GLY A 12 3.04 -5.25 -15.24
C GLY A 12 4.26 -6.14 -15.47
N LEU A 13 4.41 -7.22 -14.70
CA LEU A 13 5.54 -8.16 -14.81
C LEU A 13 5.26 -9.26 -15.82
N ASN A 14 6.32 -9.79 -16.45
CA ASN A 14 6.21 -11.02 -17.23
C ASN A 14 6.03 -12.25 -16.32
N VAL A 15 5.72 -13.42 -16.91
CA VAL A 15 5.42 -14.65 -16.15
C VAL A 15 6.57 -15.09 -15.23
N ILE A 16 7.82 -14.94 -15.68
CA ILE A 16 9.01 -15.33 -14.91
C ILE A 16 9.19 -14.38 -13.72
N GLU A 17 9.13 -13.07 -13.98
CA GLU A 17 9.22 -12.02 -12.97
C GLU A 17 8.09 -12.13 -11.94
N TYR A 18 6.86 -12.37 -12.38
CA TYR A 18 5.70 -12.55 -11.51
C TYR A 18 5.90 -13.74 -10.56
N SER A 19 6.37 -14.87 -11.09
CA SER A 19 6.67 -16.07 -10.30
C SER A 19 7.76 -15.81 -9.26
N ALA A 20 8.82 -15.09 -9.64
CA ALA A 20 9.91 -14.69 -8.74
C ALA A 20 9.42 -13.70 -7.67
N ALA A 21 8.69 -12.65 -8.07
CA ALA A 21 8.17 -11.62 -7.18
C ALA A 21 7.27 -12.20 -6.08
N ARG A 22 6.43 -13.19 -6.41
CA ARG A 22 5.60 -13.90 -5.42
C ARG A 22 6.38 -14.65 -4.35
N LYS A 23 7.66 -14.99 -4.60
CA LYS A 23 8.53 -15.64 -3.62
C LYS A 23 9.39 -14.63 -2.88
N ILE A 24 9.96 -13.67 -3.59
CA ILE A 24 10.91 -12.68 -3.06
C ILE A 24 10.19 -11.68 -2.14
N ILE A 25 9.03 -11.14 -2.54
CA ILE A 25 8.37 -10.09 -1.76
C ILE A 25 8.01 -10.57 -0.34
N PRO A 26 7.38 -11.74 -0.13
CA PRO A 26 7.13 -12.24 1.22
C PRO A 26 8.41 -12.42 2.05
N GLN A 27 9.53 -12.83 1.43
CA GLN A 27 10.82 -13.03 2.10
C GLN A 27 11.42 -11.69 2.56
N GLU A 28 11.48 -10.68 1.68
CA GLU A 28 11.97 -9.33 2.01
C GLU A 28 11.12 -8.61 3.08
N LEU A 29 9.84 -8.97 3.14
CA LEU A 29 8.91 -8.46 4.15
C LEU A 29 8.91 -9.30 5.44
N GLU A 30 9.60 -10.44 5.46
CA GLU A 30 9.61 -11.41 6.57
C GLU A 30 8.19 -11.87 6.96
N ILE A 31 7.34 -12.14 5.96
CA ILE A 31 5.96 -12.59 6.15
C ILE A 31 5.68 -13.89 5.41
N SER A 32 4.62 -14.59 5.82
CA SER A 32 4.13 -15.77 5.09
C SER A 32 3.59 -15.39 3.70
N LEU A 33 3.65 -16.33 2.76
CA LEU A 33 3.00 -16.18 1.45
C LEU A 33 1.51 -15.90 1.58
N ASN A 34 0.85 -16.48 2.58
CA ASN A 34 -0.57 -16.25 2.85
C ASN A 34 -0.84 -14.80 3.29
N THR A 35 0.02 -14.24 4.16
CA THR A 35 -0.06 -12.84 4.57
C THR A 35 0.10 -11.91 3.36
N PHE A 36 1.04 -12.22 2.46
CA PHE A 36 1.20 -11.46 1.22
C PHE A 36 -0.02 -11.55 0.31
N HIS A 37 -0.63 -12.74 0.18
CA HIS A 37 -1.89 -12.90 -0.56
C HIS A 37 -3.03 -12.09 0.07
N ASN A 38 -3.11 -12.02 1.40
CA ASN A 38 -4.11 -11.20 2.08
C ASN A 38 -3.87 -9.71 1.77
N TYR A 39 -2.63 -9.24 1.87
CA TYR A 39 -2.26 -7.84 1.59
C TYR A 39 -2.67 -7.39 0.19
N ARG A 40 -2.36 -8.17 -0.85
CA ARG A 40 -2.71 -7.80 -2.23
C ARG A 40 -4.21 -7.87 -2.53
N ASN A 41 -5.00 -8.53 -1.68
CA ASN A 41 -6.44 -8.74 -1.87
C ASN A 41 -7.32 -7.90 -0.94
N ILE A 42 -6.74 -7.01 -0.12
CA ILE A 42 -7.53 -6.09 0.73
C ILE A 42 -8.39 -5.21 -0.18
N LYS A 43 -9.71 -5.25 0.03
CA LYS A 43 -10.66 -4.40 -0.70
C LYS A 43 -10.58 -2.96 -0.20
N VAL A 44 -10.87 -2.00 -1.08
CA VAL A 44 -10.78 -0.55 -0.76
C VAL A 44 -11.65 -0.12 0.43
N ASP A 45 -12.76 -0.83 0.67
CA ASP A 45 -13.73 -0.61 1.75
C ASP A 45 -13.43 -1.42 3.02
N ALA A 46 -12.38 -2.25 3.02
CA ALA A 46 -12.03 -3.07 4.16
C ALA A 46 -11.42 -2.23 5.30
N VAL A 47 -11.85 -2.54 6.52
CA VAL A 47 -11.28 -1.99 7.76
C VAL A 47 -9.84 -2.47 7.96
N THR A 48 -9.54 -3.69 7.55
CA THR A 48 -8.20 -4.27 7.60
C THR A 48 -7.20 -3.43 6.80
N ASP A 49 -5.98 -3.33 7.31
CA ASP A 49 -4.91 -2.57 6.68
C ASP A 49 -3.57 -3.29 6.71
N ILE A 50 -2.64 -2.86 5.86
CA ILE A 50 -1.25 -3.30 5.91
C ILE A 50 -0.51 -2.41 6.91
N PRO A 51 0.30 -2.98 7.83
CA PRO A 51 1.16 -2.17 8.70
C PRO A 51 2.01 -1.20 7.89
N TYR A 52 2.06 0.07 8.31
CA TYR A 52 2.72 1.14 7.56
C TYR A 52 4.17 0.82 7.17
N ALA A 53 4.94 0.18 8.04
CA ALA A 53 6.31 -0.24 7.72
C ALA A 53 6.38 -1.18 6.51
N MET A 54 5.42 -2.10 6.37
CA MET A 54 5.33 -3.02 5.24
C MET A 54 4.92 -2.30 3.95
N VAL A 55 3.99 -1.34 4.05
CA VAL A 55 3.65 -0.42 2.94
C VAL A 55 4.91 0.30 2.45
N ARG A 56 5.70 0.87 3.37
CA ARG A 56 6.94 1.58 3.01
C ARG A 56 8.00 0.70 2.37
N LYS A 57 8.20 -0.53 2.88
CA LYS A 57 9.08 -1.52 2.24
C LYS A 57 8.62 -1.83 0.82
N MET A 58 7.33 -2.08 0.61
CA MET A 58 6.77 -2.35 -0.72
C MET A 58 6.90 -1.17 -1.67
N GLU A 59 6.69 0.06 -1.20
CA GLU A 59 6.91 1.27 -2.01
C GLU A 59 8.37 1.38 -2.49
N ILE A 60 9.34 1.01 -1.64
CA ILE A 60 10.75 0.96 -2.03
C ILE A 60 10.99 -0.15 -3.06
N LEU A 61 10.50 -1.38 -2.81
CA LEU A 61 10.63 -2.52 -3.73
C LEU A 61 10.07 -2.20 -5.12
N PHE A 62 8.96 -1.47 -5.17
CA PHE A 62 8.29 -1.11 -6.42
C PHE A 62 8.74 0.23 -7.01
N LYS A 63 9.76 0.88 -6.41
CA LYS A 63 10.27 2.21 -6.81
C LYS A 63 9.17 3.28 -6.86
N MET A 64 8.21 3.21 -5.95
CA MET A 64 7.13 4.18 -5.78
C MET A 64 7.52 5.27 -4.78
N LYS A 65 7.00 6.49 -4.99
CA LYS A 65 7.06 7.54 -3.97
C LYS A 65 6.25 7.15 -2.72
N ARG A 66 6.51 7.81 -1.60
CA ARG A 66 5.72 7.64 -0.37
C ARG A 66 4.24 7.95 -0.61
N GLY A 67 3.36 7.05 -0.17
CA GLY A 67 1.92 7.09 -0.44
C GLY A 67 1.54 6.68 -1.87
N GLY A 68 2.49 6.14 -2.63
CA GLY A 68 2.27 5.71 -4.01
C GLY A 68 1.58 4.34 -4.13
N LEU A 69 1.71 3.49 -3.09
CA LEU A 69 1.10 2.15 -3.09
C LEU A 69 -0.40 2.17 -2.85
N GLU A 70 -0.91 3.19 -2.16
CA GLU A 70 -2.34 3.33 -1.87
C GLU A 70 -3.14 3.65 -3.15
N ASN A 71 -4.31 3.03 -3.27
CA ASN A 71 -5.25 3.34 -4.35
C ASN A 71 -6.16 4.53 -4.06
N SER A 72 -6.19 5.00 -2.82
CA SER A 72 -6.95 6.17 -2.38
C SER A 72 -6.00 7.27 -1.90
N VAL A 73 -6.27 8.51 -2.29
CA VAL A 73 -5.56 9.66 -1.73
C VAL A 73 -6.19 10.03 -0.39
N ILE A 74 -5.44 9.87 0.71
CA ILE A 74 -5.84 10.42 2.01
C ILE A 74 -5.77 11.95 1.90
N LYS A 75 -6.94 12.59 2.07
CA LYS A 75 -7.05 14.05 2.12
C LYS A 75 -7.21 14.49 3.57
N GLY A 76 -6.51 15.56 3.93
CA GLY A 76 -6.63 16.18 5.25
C GLY A 76 -6.18 17.63 5.21
N SER A 77 -6.74 18.45 6.10
CA SER A 77 -6.25 19.79 6.35
C SER A 77 -5.17 19.74 7.43
N ASP A 78 -4.17 20.61 7.34
CA ASP A 78 -3.20 20.75 8.40
C ASP A 78 -3.84 21.31 9.68
N LEU A 79 -3.21 21.02 10.82
CA LEU A 79 -3.73 21.39 12.13
C LEU A 79 -3.91 22.91 12.29
N LYS A 80 -2.99 23.73 11.75
CA LYS A 80 -3.09 25.19 11.87
C LYS A 80 -4.32 25.69 11.12
N SER A 81 -4.54 25.23 9.89
CA SER A 81 -5.75 25.58 9.12
C SER A 81 -7.04 25.22 9.86
N LEU A 82 -7.07 24.04 10.51
CA LEU A 82 -8.22 23.61 11.31
C LEU A 82 -8.43 24.49 12.55
N ILE A 83 -7.36 24.87 13.25
CA ILE A 83 -7.43 25.77 14.42
C ILE A 83 -7.97 27.14 14.02
N TYR A 84 -7.47 27.73 12.93
CA TYR A 84 -7.95 29.04 12.47
C TYR A 84 -9.40 29.01 11.99
N LYS A 85 -9.84 27.91 11.36
CA LYS A 85 -11.24 27.72 10.96
C LYS A 85 -12.18 27.67 12.17
N LYS A 86 -11.78 27.02 13.26
CA LYS A 86 -12.59 26.92 14.48
C LYS A 86 -12.66 28.22 15.30
N LYS A 87 -11.65 29.09 15.24
CA LYS A 87 -11.67 30.40 15.94
C LYS A 87 -12.59 31.45 15.29
N LYS A 88 -12.98 31.24 14.03
CA LYS A 88 -13.88 32.14 13.28
C LYS A 88 -15.37 31.78 13.42
N ASN A 89 -15.67 30.63 14.03
CA ASN A 89 -17.02 30.17 14.36
C ASN A 89 -17.24 30.33 15.87
#